data_AF-A0A7C4EDS2-F1
#
_entry.id   AF-A0A7C4EDS2-F1
#
_cell.length_a   1.000
_cell.length_b   1.000
_cell.length_c   1.000
_cell.angle_alpha   90.00
_cell.angle_beta   90.00
_cell.angle_gamma   90.00
#
_symmetry.space_group_name_H-M   'P 1'
#
loop_
_entity.id
_entity.type
_entity.pdbx_description
1 polymer ?
#
loop_
_entity_poly.entity_id
_entity_poly.type
_entity_poly.pdbx_seq_one_letter_code
_entity_poly.pdbx_strand_id
1 'polypeptide(L)' 'MKCPSCGKAELKAHERRGVEIDICPSCRGVWLDRGELDRLIEIYAAYESEQERRRDREHPGRQAFWQDVFR' A
#
# COMPACT_ATOMS: atom_id res chain seq x y z
N MET A 1 10.25 -18.67 -9.02
CA MET A 1 10.33 -19.67 -7.90
C MET A 1 8.98 -20.34 -7.67
N LYS A 2 8.92 -21.54 -7.06
CA LYS A 2 7.64 -22.16 -6.67
C LYS A 2 6.99 -21.39 -5.52
N CYS A 3 5.67 -21.22 -5.57
CA CYS A 3 4.91 -20.54 -4.53
C CYS A 3 5.08 -21.25 -3.17
N PRO A 4 5.64 -20.60 -2.14
CA PRO A 4 5.84 -21.21 -0.82
C PRO A 4 4.53 -21.46 -0.07
N SER A 5 3.47 -20.70 -0.38
CA SER A 5 2.17 -20.83 0.29
C SER A 5 1.39 -22.08 -0.16
N CYS A 6 1.41 -22.40 -1.46
CA CYS A 6 0.60 -23.51 -1.99
C CYS A 6 1.39 -24.59 -2.71
N GLY A 7 2.64 -24.34 -3.13
CA GLY A 7 3.50 -25.28 -3.85
C GLY A 7 3.05 -25.65 -5.28
N LYS A 8 1.90 -25.16 -5.74
CA LYS A 8 1.22 -25.62 -6.96
C LYS A 8 1.67 -24.94 -8.26
N ALA A 9 2.14 -23.70 -8.19
CA ALA A 9 2.53 -22.93 -9.37
C ALA A 9 3.79 -22.10 -9.11
N GLU A 10 4.45 -21.71 -10.19
CA GLU A 10 5.51 -20.71 -10.14
C GLU A 10 4.91 -19.32 -9.94
N LEU A 11 5.62 -18.50 -9.15
CA LEU A 11 5.32 -17.08 -9.02
C LEU A 11 5.58 -16.37 -10.35
N LYS A 12 4.73 -15.40 -10.67
CA LYS A 12 4.87 -14.54 -11.84
C LYS A 12 5.19 -13.13 -11.38
N ALA A 13 6.31 -12.59 -11.88
CA ALA A 13 6.72 -11.23 -11.62
C ALA A 13 5.81 -10.24 -12.36
N HIS A 14 5.44 -9.17 -11.65
CA HIS A 14 4.65 -8.07 -12.15
C HIS A 14 5.22 -6.76 -11.63
N GLU A 15 5.55 -5.84 -12.53
CA GLU A 15 5.96 -4.49 -12.13
C GLU A 15 4.72 -3.61 -11.89
N ARG A 16 4.67 -2.95 -10.72
CA ARG A 16 3.64 -1.97 -10.38
C ARG A 16 4.27 -0.76 -9.73
N ARG A 17 4.12 0.41 -10.36
CA ARG A 17 4.65 1.69 -9.84
C ARG A 17 6.15 1.61 -9.50
N GLY A 18 6.93 0.87 -10.30
CA GLY A 18 8.36 0.66 -10.08
C GLY A 18 8.70 -0.27 -8.92
N VAL A 19 7.75 -1.07 -8.43
CA VAL A 19 7.97 -2.18 -7.49
C VAL A 19 7.68 -3.48 -8.24
N GLU A 20 8.65 -4.40 -8.25
CA GLU A 20 8.43 -5.75 -8.74
C GLU A 20 7.67 -6.56 -7.67
N ILE A 21 6.70 -7.36 -8.12
CA ILE A 21 5.78 -8.10 -7.25
C ILE A 21 5.57 -9.49 -7.82
N ASP A 22 5.86 -10.50 -7.02
CA ASP A 22 5.66 -11.89 -7.40
C ASP A 22 4.28 -12.39 -6.97
N ILE A 23 3.45 -12.77 -7.96
CA ILE A 23 2.07 -13.21 -7.73
C ILE A 23 1.92 -14.68 -8.12
N CYS A 24 1.35 -15.48 -7.21
CA CYS A 24 0.97 -16.85 -7.51
C CYS A 24 -0.36 -16.89 -8.29
N PRO A 25 -0.42 -17.45 -9.51
CA PRO A 25 -1.66 -17.52 -10.28
C PRO A 25 -2.70 -18.50 -9.69
N SER A 26 -2.27 -19.43 -8.83
CA SER A 26 -3.17 -20.45 -8.25
C SER A 26 -3.86 -20.02 -6.96
N CYS A 27 -3.13 -19.43 -6.01
CA CYS A 27 -3.69 -19.01 -4.72
C CYS A 27 -3.79 -17.49 -4.55
N ARG A 28 -3.25 -16.71 -5.50
CA ARG A 28 -3.15 -15.23 -5.42
C ARG A 28 -2.29 -14.71 -4.26
N GLY A 29 -1.41 -15.56 -3.71
CA GLY A 29 -0.39 -15.12 -2.76
C GLY A 29 0.58 -14.14 -3.41
N VAL A 30 0.96 -13.10 -2.66
CA VAL A 30 1.89 -12.05 -3.08
C VAL A 30 3.18 -12.18 -2.29
N TRP A 31 4.31 -12.10 -2.98
CA TRP A 31 5.65 -12.21 -2.42
C TRP A 31 6.47 -11.01 -2.85
N LEU A 32 7.26 -10.50 -1.91
CA LEU A 32 8.12 -9.34 -2.09
C LEU A 32 9.47 -9.66 -1.49
N ASP A 33 10.53 -9.23 -2.17
CA ASP A 33 11.86 -9.20 -1.62
C ASP A 33 12.02 -8.04 -0.63
N ARG A 34 13.08 -8.08 0.18
CA ARG A 34 13.35 -7.06 1.20
C ARG A 34 13.35 -5.64 0.62
N GLY A 35 14.06 -5.42 -0.50
CA GLY A 35 14.15 -4.11 -1.13
C GLY A 35 12.84 -3.64 -1.79
N GLU A 36 12.00 -4.56 -2.23
CA GLU A 36 10.69 -4.24 -2.81
C GLU A 36 9.70 -3.79 -1.74
N LEU A 37 9.73 -4.43 -0.57
CA LEU A 37 8.92 -4.03 0.58
C LEU A 37 9.29 -2.62 1.05
N ASP A 38 10.58 -2.32 1.17
CA ASP A 38 11.06 -0.99 1.58
C ASP A 38 10.55 0.08 0.60
N ARG A 39 10.66 -0.18 -0.71
CA ARG A 39 10.15 0.71 -1.76
C ARG A 39 8.64 0.92 -1.68
N LEU A 40 7.88 -0.14 -1.37
CA LEU A 40 6.43 -0.06 -1.23
C LEU A 40 6.04 0.80 -0.02
N ILE A 41 6.76 0.67 1.11
CA ILE A 41 6.55 1.49 2.32
C ILE A 41 6.78 2.97 2.03
N GLU A 42 7.87 3.31 1.31
CA GLU A 42 8.16 4.69 0.91
C GLU A 42 7.03 5.30 0.05
N ILE A 43 6.57 4.54 -0.95
CA ILE A 43 5.46 4.97 -1.83
C ILE A 43 4.18 5.18 -1.01
N TYR A 44 3.90 4.29 -0.05
CA TYR A 44 2.72 4.38 0.80
C TYR A 44 2.78 5.59 1.73
N ALA A 45 3.92 5.84 2.37
CA ALA A 45 4.11 7.02 3.22
C ALA A 45 3.93 8.33 2.43
N ALA A 46 4.47 8.41 1.21
CA ALA A 46 4.26 9.55 0.33
C ALA A 46 2.78 9.71 -0.05
N TYR A 47 2.09 8.62 -0.37
CA TYR A 47 0.66 8.62 -0.68
C TYR A 47 -0.17 9.15 0.50
N GLU A 48 0.02 8.64 1.71
CA GLU A 48 -0.69 9.09 2.91
C GLU A 48 -0.47 10.59 3.19
N SER A 49 0.78 11.07 3.08
CA SER A 49 1.08 12.49 3.29
C SER A 49 0.37 13.40 2.28
N GLU A 50 0.22 12.95 1.03
CA GLU A 50 -0.52 13.68 0.01
C GLU A 50 -2.03 13.60 0.26
N GLN A 51 -2.56 12.46 0.71
CA GLN A 51 -3.97 12.33 1.05
C GLN A 51 -4.37 13.23 2.23
N GLU A 52 -3.52 13.33 3.25
CA GLU A 52 -3.74 14.24 4.39
C GLU A 52 -3.79 15.70 3.93
N ARG A 53 -2.79 16.14 3.15
CA ARG A 53 -2.77 17.48 2.55
C ARG A 53 -4.01 17.78 1.71
N ARG A 54 -4.50 16.80 0.96
CA ARG A 54 -5.75 16.92 0.18
C ARG A 54 -6.96 17.06 1.08
N ARG A 55 -7.08 16.22 2.12
CA ARG A 55 -8.17 16.28 3.10
C ARG A 55 -8.22 17.62 3.82
N ASP A 56 -7.07 18.16 4.23
CA ASP A 56 -6.98 19.47 4.89
C ASP A 56 -7.43 20.61 3.98
N ARG A 57 -7.04 20.57 2.69
CA ARG A 57 -7.51 21.55 1.69
C ARG A 57 -9.00 21.44 1.44
N GLU A 58 -9.54 20.22 1.33
CA GLU A 58 -10.94 20.00 1.02
C GLU A 58 -11.86 20.29 2.22
N HIS A 59 -11.41 20.05 3.45
CA HIS A 59 -12.22 20.19 4.67
C HIS A 59 -11.47 20.96 5.77
N PRO A 60 -11.16 22.26 5.56
CA PRO A 60 -10.37 23.07 6.51
C PRO A 60 -11.05 23.27 7.88
N GLY A 61 -12.33 22.92 8.04
CA GLY A 61 -13.14 23.17 9.24
C GLY A 61 -13.46 21.96 10.14
N ARG A 62 -12.99 20.74 9.85
CA ARG A 62 -13.36 19.54 10.65
C ARG A 62 -12.68 19.44 12.01
N GLN A 63 -11.53 20.10 12.23
CA GLN A 63 -10.91 20.17 13.56
C GLN A 63 -11.72 21.05 14.53
N ALA A 64 -12.41 22.08 14.04
CA ALA A 64 -13.27 22.92 14.87
C ALA A 64 -14.55 22.18 15.33
N PHE A 65 -15.04 21.22 14.53
CA PHE A 65 -16.26 20.46 14.85
C PHE A 65 -16.13 19.62 16.13
N TRP A 66 -15.01 18.96 16.38
CA TRP A 66 -14.83 18.19 17.63
C TRP A 66 -14.69 19.08 18.86
N GLN A 67 -14.11 20.28 18.75
CA GLN A 67 -14.02 21.22 19.86
C GLN A 67 -15.37 21.85 20.23
N ASP A 68 -16.28 21.96 19.26
CA ASP A 68 -17.63 22.51 19.47
C ASP A 68 -18.65 21.45 19.92
N VAL A 69 -18.49 20.17 19.52
CA VAL A 69 -19.35 19.05 19.96
C VAL A 69 -19.07 18.62 21.40
N PHE A 70 -17.85 18.85 21.91
CA PHE A 70 -17.45 18.58 23.31
C PHE A 70 -17.52 19.82 24.22
N ARG A 71 -18.17 20.90 23.77
CA ARG A 71 -18.61 22.02 24.60
C ARG A 71 -20.10 21.90 24.91
#